data_AF-A0A7K0R3P5-F1
#
_entry.id   AF-A0A7K0R3P5-F1
#
_cell.length_a   1.000
_cell.length_b   1.000
_cell.length_c   1.000
_cell.angle_alpha   90.00
_cell.angle_beta   90.00
_cell.angle_gamma   90.00
#
_symmetry.space_group_name_H-M   'P 1'
#
loop_
_entity.id
_entity.type
_entity.pdbx_description
1 polymer ?
#
loop_
_entity_poly.entity_id
_entity_poly.type
_entity_poly.pdbx_seq_one_letter_code
_entity_poly.pdbx_strand_id
1 'polypeptide(L)' 'MALASPAPRVLADVVSHTWARNIALVVAGAAFVGVSAQIAFYLPWNAAVPLTLQTFAVVLTGAALGSARGVLAM' A
#
# COMPACT_ATOMS: atom_id res chain seq x y z
N MET A 1 20.19 -32.22 -3.68
CA MET A 1 20.36 -30.82 -3.23
C MET A 1 19.08 -30.07 -3.57
N ALA A 2 18.11 -30.06 -2.64
CA ALA A 2 16.82 -29.41 -2.88
C ALA A 2 17.04 -27.89 -2.86
N LEU A 3 16.80 -27.24 -3.99
CA LEU A 3 16.81 -25.78 -4.07
C LEU A 3 15.56 -25.29 -3.33
N ALA A 4 15.73 -24.83 -2.10
CA ALA A 4 14.67 -24.09 -1.42
C ALA A 4 14.33 -22.87 -2.28
N SER A 5 13.15 -22.85 -2.88
CA SER A 5 12.67 -21.66 -3.57
C SER A 5 12.51 -20.56 -2.52
N PRO A 6 13.07 -19.35 -2.75
CA PRO A 6 12.95 -18.26 -1.79
C PRO A 6 11.48 -17.98 -1.50
N ALA A 7 11.11 -17.95 -0.22
CA ALA A 7 9.75 -17.64 0.20
C ALA A 7 9.36 -16.20 -0.22
N PRO A 8 8.11 -15.97 -0.64
CA PRO A 8 7.65 -14.63 -1.00
C PRO A 8 7.79 -13.69 0.20
N ARG A 9 8.46 -12.54 0.01
CA ARG A 9 8.80 -11.60 1.09
C ARG A 9 7.65 -10.66 1.43
N VAL A 10 6.80 -10.36 0.46
CA VAL A 10 5.62 -9.49 0.61
C VAL A 10 4.42 -10.09 -0.14
N LEU A 11 3.21 -9.63 0.19
CA LEU A 11 1.97 -10.14 -0.41
C LEU A 11 2.00 -10.06 -1.95
N ALA A 12 2.63 -9.02 -2.49
CA ALA A 12 2.84 -8.82 -3.92
C ALA A 12 3.73 -9.87 -4.61
N ASP A 13 4.48 -10.70 -3.87
CA ASP A 13 5.40 -11.71 -4.40
C ASP A 13 4.78 -13.11 -4.52
N VAL A 14 3.55 -13.31 -4.01
CA VAL A 14 2.86 -14.61 -4.07
C VAL A 14 2.46 -14.99 -5.51
N VAL A 15 2.51 -14.06 -6.46
CA VAL A 15 2.04 -14.22 -7.84
C VAL A 15 3.19 -13.94 -8.84
N SER A 16 3.11 -14.34 -10.11
CA SER A 16 4.18 -14.22 -11.15
C SER A 16 4.69 -12.80 -11.49
N HIS A 17 5.97 -12.49 -11.37
CA HIS A 17 6.50 -11.14 -11.65
C HIS A 17 6.35 -10.72 -13.13
N THR A 18 5.44 -9.80 -13.43
CA THR A 18 5.29 -9.16 -14.75
C THR A 18 5.25 -7.64 -14.61
N TRP A 19 5.74 -6.93 -15.63
CA TRP A 19 5.72 -5.45 -15.66
C TRP A 19 4.31 -4.89 -15.55
N ALA A 20 3.36 -5.47 -16.30
CA ALA A 20 1.96 -5.08 -16.23
C ALA A 20 1.38 -5.20 -14.81
N ARG A 21 1.73 -6.26 -14.05
CA ARG A 21 1.26 -6.38 -12.67
C ARG A 21 1.92 -5.37 -11.74
N ASN A 22 3.22 -5.10 -11.88
CA ASN A 22 3.87 -4.10 -11.03
C ASN A 22 3.22 -2.71 -11.20
N ILE A 23 2.89 -2.33 -12.45
CA ILE A 23 2.15 -1.10 -12.72
C ILE A 23 0.76 -1.16 -12.09
N ALA A 24 0.01 -2.24 -12.31
CA ALA A 24 -1.32 -2.39 -11.73
C ALA A 24 -1.34 -2.33 -10.20
N LEU A 25 -0.34 -2.93 -9.55
CA LEU A 25 -0.17 -2.92 -8.09
C LEU A 25 0.15 -1.53 -7.55
N VAL A 26 1.01 -0.78 -8.24
CA VAL A 26 1.34 0.61 -7.88
C VAL A 26 0.11 1.50 -8.03
N VAL A 27 -0.59 1.41 -9.15
CA VAL A 27 -1.80 2.21 -9.42
C VAL A 27 -2.91 1.86 -8.42
N ALA A 28 -3.11 0.58 -8.11
CA ALA A 28 -4.08 0.15 -7.11
C ALA A 28 -3.72 0.65 -5.70
N GLY A 29 -2.43 0.58 -5.33
CA GLY A 29 -1.94 1.12 -4.06
C GLY A 29 -2.18 2.63 -3.94
N ALA A 30 -1.87 3.39 -4.98
CA ALA A 30 -2.09 4.83 -5.03
C ALA A 30 -3.58 5.19 -4.95
N ALA A 31 -4.42 4.52 -5.74
CA ALA A 31 -5.87 4.71 -5.72
C ALA A 31 -6.46 4.38 -4.34
N PHE A 32 -6.01 3.29 -3.70
CA PHE A 32 -6.45 2.91 -2.37
C PHE A 32 -6.09 3.97 -1.31
N VAL A 33 -4.87 4.52 -1.35
CA VAL A 33 -4.48 5.62 -0.45
C VAL A 33 -5.29 6.88 -0.71
N GLY A 34 -5.50 7.25 -1.99
CA GLY A 34 -6.30 8.41 -2.37
C GLY A 34 -7.75 8.32 -1.91
N VAL A 35 -8.37 7.14 -2.02
CA VAL A 35 -9.73 6.90 -1.52
C VAL A 35 -9.76 6.93 0.01
N SER A 36 -8.79 6.31 0.68
CA SER A 36 -8.72 6.27 2.15
C SER A 36 -8.53 7.67 2.76
N ALA A 37 -7.85 8.57 2.05
CA ALA A 37 -7.68 9.96 2.47
C ALA A 37 -8.99 10.76 2.54
N GLN A 38 -10.03 10.33 1.82
CA GLN A 38 -11.36 10.97 1.85
C GLN A 38 -12.15 10.65 3.13
N ILE A 39 -11.80 9.57 3.83
CA ILE A 39 -12.46 9.19 5.08
C ILE A 39 -11.84 10.01 6.20
N ALA A 40 -12.49 11.12 6.53
CA ALA A 40 -12.04 12.11 7.50
C ALA A 40 -12.99 12.20 8.70
N PHE A 41 -12.43 12.17 9.90
CA PHE A 41 -13.14 12.36 11.16
C PHE A 41 -12.68 13.67 11.81
N TYR A 42 -13.64 14.53 12.14
CA TYR A 42 -13.36 15.77 12.86
C TYR A 42 -13.47 15.53 14.36
N LEU A 43 -12.44 15.91 15.09
CA LEU A 43 -12.41 15.74 16.54
C LEU A 43 -13.18 16.90 17.19
N PRO A 44 -14.01 16.63 18.21
CA PRO A 44 -14.83 17.66 18.85
C PRO A 44 -14.00 18.78 19.52
N TRP A 45 -12.72 18.51 19.84
CA TRP A 45 -11.80 19.51 20.40
C TRP A 45 -10.86 20.16 19.37
N ASN A 46 -10.80 19.67 18.13
CA ASN A 46 -9.95 20.24 17.09
C ASN A 46 -10.56 20.00 15.70
N ALA A 47 -11.23 21.02 15.18
CA ALA A 47 -11.84 21.00 13.85
C ALA A 47 -10.85 21.36 12.72
N ALA A 48 -9.67 21.90 13.04
CA ALA A 48 -8.71 22.38 12.04
C ALA A 48 -7.92 21.23 11.40
N VAL A 49 -7.72 20.13 12.11
CA VAL A 49 -6.94 18.98 11.63
C VAL A 49 -7.83 17.74 11.59
N PRO A 50 -8.37 17.37 10.41
CA PRO A 50 -9.16 16.15 10.28
C PRO A 50 -8.28 14.91 10.44
N LEU A 51 -8.80 13.90 11.13
CA LEU A 51 -8.15 12.61 11.29
C LEU A 51 -8.58 11.70 10.15
N THR A 52 -7.69 11.45 9.19
CA THR A 52 -7.98 10.65 7.99
C THR A 52 -7.46 9.23 8.11
N LEU A 53 -8.01 8.30 7.32
CA LEU A 53 -7.48 6.94 7.19
C LEU A 53 -6.25 6.84 6.27
N GLN A 54 -5.69 7.97 5.85
CA GLN A 54 -4.57 8.00 4.90
C GLN A 54 -3.31 7.35 5.48
N THR A 55 -2.93 7.66 6.71
CA THR A 55 -1.72 7.11 7.34
C THR A 55 -1.78 5.60 7.50
N PHE A 56 -2.95 5.07 7.87
CA PHE A 56 -3.21 3.63 7.87
C PHE A 56 -2.99 3.04 6.48
N ALA A 57 -3.56 3.67 5.44
CA ALA A 57 -3.45 3.20 4.07
C ALA A 57 -2.00 3.22 3.55
N VAL A 58 -1.20 4.24 3.88
CA VAL A 58 0.21 4.34 3.51
C VAL A 58 1.01 3.16 4.09
N VAL A 59 0.87 2.90 5.39
CA VAL A 59 1.60 1.82 6.07
C VAL A 59 1.17 0.45 5.56
N LEU A 60 -0.14 0.24 5.35
CA LEU A 60 -0.69 -0.99 4.80
C LEU A 60 -0.17 -1.25 3.37
N THR A 61 -0.23 -0.25 2.50
CA THR A 61 0.26 -0.35 1.12
C THR A 61 1.76 -0.64 1.07
N GLY A 62 2.56 0.02 1.92
CA GLY A 62 3.99 -0.24 2.05
C GLY A 62 4.31 -1.68 2.51
N ALA A 63 3.56 -2.19 3.49
CA ALA A 63 3.70 -3.56 3.98
C ALA A 63 3.26 -4.62 2.93
N ALA A 64 2.19 -4.34 2.17
CA ALA A 64 1.64 -5.26 1.19
C ALA A 64 2.46 -5.34 -0.12
N LEU A 65 2.98 -4.19 -0.60
CA LEU A 65 3.71 -4.07 -1.86
C LEU A 65 5.25 -4.20 -1.70
N GLY A 66 5.76 -4.00 -0.49
CA GLY A 66 7.19 -3.88 -0.21
C GLY A 66 7.73 -2.47 -0.47
N SER A 67 8.94 -2.18 0.03
CA SER A 67 9.50 -0.82 0.07
C SER A 67 9.57 -0.13 -1.29
N ALA A 68 10.06 -0.79 -2.35
CA ALA A 68 10.21 -0.16 -3.66
C ALA A 68 8.86 0.14 -4.34
N ARG A 69 7.92 -0.82 -4.34
CA ARG A 69 6.59 -0.65 -4.96
C ARG A 69 5.65 0.20 -4.11
N GLY A 70 5.80 0.16 -2.78
CA GLY A 70 5.10 1.03 -1.85
C GLY A 70 5.51 2.50 -2.03
N VAL A 71 6.81 2.79 -2.20
CA VAL A 71 7.28 4.15 -2.50
C VAL A 71 6.76 4.65 -3.84
N LEU A 72 6.71 3.81 -4.88
CA LEU A 72 6.15 4.19 -6.18
C LEU A 72 4.64 4.47 -6.12
N ALA A 73 3.94 3.97 -5.11
CA ALA A 73 2.50 4.10 -4.96
C ALA A 73 2.07 5.31 -4.10
N MET A 74 3.02 6.05 -3.52
CA MET A 74 2.76 7.26 -2.71
C MET A 74 3.10 8.51 -3.51
#